data_AF-A0A0S8E2P9-F1
#
_entry.id   AF-A0A0S8E2P9-F1
#
_cell.length_a   1.000
_cell.length_b   1.000
_cell.length_c   1.000
_cell.angle_alpha   90.00
_cell.angle_beta   90.00
_cell.angle_gamma   90.00
#
_symmetry.space_group_name_H-M   'P 1'
#
loop_
_entity.id
_entity.type
_entity.pdbx_description
1 polymer ?
#
loop_
_entity_poly.entity_id
_entity_poly.type
_entity_poly.pdbx_seq_one_letter_code
_entity_poly.pdbx_strand_id
1 'polypeptide(L)'
;MAAADTRTTRRGFLRKGASVMAALTAPTVVPSTVFGSDAPSNKITIGCVGVGGMGMGNLRGFLNKDGTQIVAVCDVVTSGRSEYGPNANGYGNKGKDLGREPALQTVEQYYSGNRRSGRCKGCQGYRDFRDLVARADIDAVVVTTPDHWHVPIALAVVRAGKDVYCEKPL
;
A
#
# COMPACT_ATOMS: atom_id res chain seq x y z
N MET A 1 -8.17 40.61 64.40
CA MET A 1 -8.86 39.87 63.32
C MET A 1 -8.98 40.80 62.13
N ALA A 2 -8.07 40.73 61.17
CA ALA A 2 -8.08 41.59 59.97
C ALA A 2 -8.10 40.68 58.74
N ALA A 3 -9.20 40.72 58.00
CA ALA A 3 -9.38 39.95 56.77
C ALA A 3 -8.54 40.55 55.64
N ALA A 4 -7.71 39.72 55.00
CA ALA A 4 -6.96 40.11 53.81
C ALA A 4 -7.90 40.26 52.62
N ASP A 5 -7.89 41.44 51.99
CA ASP A 5 -8.68 41.77 50.79
C ASP A 5 -8.17 40.99 49.56
N THR A 6 -8.89 39.94 49.17
CA THR A 6 -8.63 39.13 47.96
C THR A 6 -9.23 39.78 46.71
N ARG A 7 -8.90 41.05 46.45
CA ARG A 7 -9.27 41.72 45.21
C ARG A 7 -8.48 41.16 44.03
N THR A 8 -9.13 40.30 43.25
CA THR A 8 -8.61 39.82 41.96
C THR A 8 -8.38 41.02 41.05
N THR A 9 -7.12 41.39 40.84
CA THR A 9 -6.77 42.51 39.97
C THR A 9 -6.91 42.09 38.50
N ARG A 10 -7.36 43.01 37.63
CA ARG A 10 -7.51 42.80 36.17
C ARG A 10 -6.24 42.19 35.54
N ARG A 11 -5.07 42.60 36.03
CA ARG A 11 -3.74 42.10 35.65
C ARG A 11 -3.47 40.67 36.10
N GLY A 12 -4.00 40.25 37.25
CA GLY A 12 -3.98 38.86 37.71
C GLY A 12 -4.88 37.95 36.87
N PHE A 13 -6.02 38.46 36.40
CA PHE A 13 -6.92 37.73 35.50
C PHE A 13 -6.27 37.51 34.12
N LEU A 14 -5.67 38.55 33.52
CA LEU A 14 -4.96 38.43 32.24
C LEU A 14 -3.76 37.47 32.33
N ARG A 15 -3.00 37.49 33.43
CA ARG A 15 -1.90 36.52 33.66
C ARG A 15 -2.39 35.08 33.77
N LYS A 16 -3.53 34.84 34.44
CA LYS A 16 -4.12 33.49 34.59
C LYS A 16 -4.82 33.01 33.31
N GLY A 17 -5.38 33.92 32.50
CA GLY A 17 -5.99 33.60 31.21
C GLY A 17 -4.97 33.24 30.13
N ALA A 18 -3.80 33.91 30.13
CA ALA A 18 -2.72 33.64 29.18
C ALA A 18 -2.20 32.18 29.26
N SER A 19 -2.18 31.59 30.46
CA SER A 19 -1.76 30.19 30.67
C SER A 19 -2.76 29.14 30.17
N VAL A 20 -4.07 29.46 30.11
CA VAL A 20 -5.10 28.52 29.62
C VAL A 20 -5.19 28.55 28.09
N MET A 21 -4.98 29.72 27.48
CA MET A 21 -4.90 29.87 26.01
C MET A 21 -3.73 29.09 25.40
N ALA A 22 -2.57 29.06 26.05
CA ALA A 22 -1.39 28.36 25.54
C ALA A 22 -1.58 26.84 25.39
N ALA A 23 -2.45 26.22 26.19
CA ALA A 23 -2.75 24.79 26.11
C ALA A 23 -3.76 24.44 24.99
N LEU A 24 -4.63 25.38 24.63
CA LEU A 24 -5.59 25.23 23.51
C LEU A 24 -4.95 25.59 22.16
N THR A 25 -3.79 26.24 22.16
CA THR A 25 -2.95 26.51 20.98
C THR A 25 -1.77 25.55 20.87
N ALA A 26 -1.87 24.32 21.39
CA ALA A 26 -0.94 23.26 21.01
C ALA A 26 -0.82 23.25 19.47
N PRO A 27 0.39 23.14 18.88
CA PRO A 27 0.56 23.38 17.46
C PRO A 27 -0.34 22.41 16.68
N THR A 28 -1.36 22.97 16.02
CA THR A 28 -2.22 22.24 15.08
C THR A 28 -1.42 21.77 13.85
N VAL A 29 -0.22 22.32 13.68
CA VAL A 29 0.78 21.90 12.71
C VAL A 29 1.77 20.97 13.40
N VAL A 30 1.42 19.69 13.46
CA VAL A 30 2.33 18.62 13.86
C VAL A 30 3.08 18.13 12.61
N PRO A 31 4.43 18.04 12.65
CA PRO A 31 5.21 17.51 11.53
C PRO A 31 4.76 16.10 11.12
N SER A 32 4.83 15.77 9.83
CA SER A 32 4.48 14.45 9.30
C SER A 32 5.30 13.31 9.92
N THR A 33 6.48 13.62 10.46
CA THR A 33 7.32 12.68 11.22
C THR A 33 6.66 12.18 12.51
N VAL A 34 5.73 12.94 13.11
CA VAL A 34 4.96 12.54 14.30
C VAL A 34 3.94 11.44 13.96
N PHE A 35 3.37 11.48 12.76
CA PHE A 35 2.45 10.45 12.25
C PHE A 35 3.18 9.35 11.45
N GLY A 36 4.50 9.46 11.31
CA GLY A 36 5.32 8.60 10.46
C GLY A 36 5.25 9.03 8.99
N SER A 37 6.33 9.62 8.49
CA SER A 37 6.46 9.97 7.06
C SER A 37 6.23 8.77 6.14
N ASP A 38 6.64 7.58 6.59
CA ASP A 38 6.51 6.30 5.88
C ASP A 38 5.38 5.41 6.42
N ALA A 39 4.37 6.01 7.07
CA ALA A 39 3.23 5.25 7.58
C ALA A 39 2.50 4.51 6.43
N PRO A 40 2.00 3.29 6.68
CA PRO A 40 1.22 2.56 5.68
C PRO A 40 0.02 3.34 5.13
N SER A 41 -0.56 4.27 5.90
CA SER A 41 -1.67 5.14 5.45
C SER A 41 -1.27 6.14 4.36
N ASN A 42 0.03 6.40 4.16
CA ASN A 42 0.54 7.30 3.13
C ASN A 42 0.85 6.58 1.80
N LYS A 43 0.61 5.26 1.73
CA LYS A 43 0.94 4.41 0.57
C LYS A 43 -0.31 3.86 -0.08
N ILE A 44 -0.33 3.84 -1.40
CA ILE A 44 -1.36 3.16 -2.19
C ILE A 44 -1.22 1.66 -1.96
N THR A 45 -2.30 1.04 -1.47
CA THR A 45 -2.38 -0.38 -1.18
C THR A 45 -2.81 -1.15 -2.42
N ILE A 46 -1.93 -2.01 -2.91
CA ILE A 46 -2.04 -2.66 -4.21
C ILE A 46 -2.30 -4.16 -4.05
N GLY A 47 -3.22 -4.66 -4.88
CA GLY A 47 -3.32 -6.08 -5.21
C GLY A 47 -2.84 -6.35 -6.64
N CYS A 48 -2.17 -7.48 -6.87
CA CYS A 48 -1.71 -7.89 -8.20
C CYS A 48 -2.49 -9.12 -8.68
N VAL A 49 -3.06 -9.07 -9.88
CA VAL A 49 -3.76 -10.20 -10.51
C VAL A 49 -3.02 -10.59 -11.79
N GLY A 50 -2.53 -11.83 -11.83
CA GLY A 50 -1.60 -12.31 -12.84
C GLY A 50 -0.16 -11.98 -12.47
N VAL A 51 0.53 -12.93 -11.84
CA VAL A 51 1.93 -12.80 -11.39
C VAL A 51 2.83 -13.80 -12.13
N GLY A 52 2.56 -13.92 -13.42
CA GLY A 52 3.42 -14.57 -14.42
C GLY A 52 4.56 -13.63 -14.89
N GLY A 53 5.02 -13.80 -16.12
CA GLY A 53 6.23 -13.13 -16.64
C GLY A 53 6.23 -11.60 -16.46
N MET A 54 5.38 -10.89 -17.21
CA MET A 54 5.26 -9.42 -17.08
C MET A 54 4.72 -9.02 -15.70
N GLY A 55 3.83 -9.84 -15.11
CA GLY A 55 3.24 -9.59 -13.81
C GLY A 55 4.29 -9.49 -12.69
N MET A 56 5.30 -10.35 -12.73
CA MET A 56 6.44 -10.29 -11.81
C MET A 56 7.35 -9.09 -12.06
N GLY A 57 7.47 -8.63 -13.31
CA GLY A 57 8.13 -7.37 -13.65
C GLY A 57 7.41 -6.18 -13.01
N ASN A 58 6.10 -6.10 -13.21
CA ASN A 58 5.24 -5.04 -12.65
C ASN A 58 5.25 -5.08 -11.11
N LEU A 59 5.08 -6.25 -10.50
CA LEU A 59 5.15 -6.44 -9.05
C LEU A 59 6.48 -5.91 -8.48
N ARG A 60 7.63 -6.27 -9.06
CA ARG A 60 8.93 -5.75 -8.63
C ARG A 60 9.09 -4.25 -8.87
N GLY A 61 8.51 -3.74 -9.95
CA GLY A 61 8.46 -2.31 -10.24
C GLY A 61 7.73 -1.54 -9.13
N PHE A 62 6.53 -1.98 -8.75
CA PHE A 62 5.73 -1.38 -7.68
C PHE A 62 6.38 -1.55 -6.30
N LEU A 63 6.96 -2.71 -5.98
CA LEU A 63 7.70 -2.88 -4.71
C LEU A 63 8.78 -1.80 -4.52
N ASN A 64 9.43 -1.36 -5.59
CA ASN A 64 10.46 -0.33 -5.56
C ASN A 64 9.92 1.12 -5.61
N LYS A 65 8.62 1.34 -5.43
CA LYS A 65 8.01 2.67 -5.33
C LYS A 65 7.59 2.95 -3.89
N ASP A 66 8.22 3.95 -3.28
CA ASP A 66 8.01 4.30 -1.87
C ASP A 66 6.54 4.60 -1.52
N GLY A 67 5.80 5.18 -2.48
CA GLY A 67 4.37 5.52 -2.35
C GLY A 67 3.40 4.36 -2.51
N THR A 68 3.88 3.11 -2.61
CA THR A 68 3.02 1.93 -2.78
C THR A 68 3.38 0.79 -1.83
N GLN A 69 2.40 -0.07 -1.57
CA GLN A 69 2.60 -1.32 -0.83
C GLN A 69 1.76 -2.43 -1.46
N ILE A 70 2.31 -3.62 -1.61
CA ILE A 70 1.61 -4.79 -2.16
C ILE A 70 1.17 -5.68 -1.01
N VAL A 71 -0.14 -5.89 -0.89
CA VAL A 71 -0.73 -6.68 0.21
C VAL A 71 -1.45 -7.93 -0.27
N ALA A 72 -1.60 -8.09 -1.57
CA ALA A 72 -2.25 -9.24 -2.18
C ALA A 72 -1.63 -9.59 -3.53
N VAL A 73 -1.49 -10.88 -3.79
CA VAL A 73 -1.17 -11.42 -5.12
C VAL A 73 -2.19 -12.48 -5.49
N CYS A 74 -2.53 -12.58 -6.76
CA CYS A 74 -3.50 -13.54 -7.28
C CYS A 74 -2.99 -14.19 -8.55
N ASP A 75 -3.03 -15.53 -8.56
CA ASP A 75 -2.80 -16.33 -9.75
C ASP A 75 -3.52 -17.67 -9.61
N VAL A 76 -3.98 -18.21 -10.74
CA VAL A 76 -4.52 -19.57 -10.79
C VAL A 76 -3.40 -20.62 -10.72
N VAL A 77 -2.19 -20.24 -11.13
CA VAL A 77 -0.98 -21.04 -11.03
C VAL A 77 -0.37 -20.84 -9.64
N THR A 78 -0.37 -21.90 -8.84
CA THR A 78 0.26 -21.90 -7.51
C THR A 78 1.77 -21.61 -7.63
N SER A 79 2.47 -22.40 -8.44
CA SER A 79 3.88 -22.22 -8.76
C SER A 79 4.19 -22.95 -10.07
N GLY A 80 5.13 -22.44 -10.85
CA GLY A 80 5.57 -23.06 -12.10
C GLY A 80 6.84 -22.44 -12.65
N ARG A 81 7.68 -23.24 -13.30
CA ARG A 81 8.93 -22.77 -13.91
C ARG A 81 8.68 -22.35 -15.34
N SER A 82 8.95 -21.08 -15.65
CA SER A 82 8.73 -20.54 -16.99
C SER A 82 9.67 -21.20 -18.00
N GLU A 83 9.10 -21.71 -19.08
CA GLU A 83 9.85 -22.20 -20.24
C GLU A 83 10.03 -21.11 -21.32
N TYR A 84 9.33 -19.98 -21.17
CA TYR A 84 9.34 -18.89 -22.13
C TYR A 84 10.72 -18.22 -22.21
N GLY A 85 11.45 -18.55 -23.29
CA GLY A 85 12.75 -18.00 -23.65
C GLY A 85 12.73 -16.49 -23.92
N PRO A 86 13.90 -15.84 -23.89
CA PRO A 86 14.02 -14.47 -24.37
C PRO A 86 13.60 -14.39 -25.84
N ASN A 87 12.69 -13.48 -26.15
CA ASN A 87 12.34 -13.12 -27.52
C ASN A 87 13.35 -12.13 -28.11
N ALA A 88 13.16 -11.73 -29.37
CA ALA A 88 14.06 -10.82 -30.08
C ALA A 88 14.28 -9.47 -29.38
N ASN A 89 13.35 -9.03 -28.52
CA ASN A 89 13.44 -7.80 -27.74
C ASN A 89 14.03 -8.03 -26.34
N GLY A 90 14.54 -9.23 -26.06
CA GLY A 90 15.13 -9.60 -24.77
C GLY A 90 14.11 -9.98 -23.68
N TYR A 91 12.80 -9.97 -23.97
CA TYR A 91 11.80 -10.38 -22.98
C TYR A 91 11.72 -11.89 -22.88
N GLY A 92 11.95 -12.42 -21.69
CA GLY A 92 11.83 -13.85 -21.41
C GLY A 92 12.02 -14.11 -19.93
N ASN A 93 11.48 -15.23 -19.45
CA ASN A 93 11.58 -15.63 -18.05
C ASN A 93 12.05 -17.07 -17.91
N LYS A 94 12.74 -17.62 -18.92
CA LYS A 94 13.14 -19.03 -18.94
C LYS A 94 13.92 -19.39 -17.69
N GLY A 95 13.47 -20.45 -17.02
CA GLY A 95 14.06 -20.98 -15.81
C GLY A 95 13.70 -20.23 -14.53
N LYS A 96 12.89 -19.16 -14.58
CA LYS A 96 12.38 -18.45 -13.40
C LYS A 96 11.10 -19.12 -12.88
N ASP A 97 10.99 -19.20 -11.56
CA ASP A 97 9.76 -19.65 -10.89
C ASP A 97 8.77 -18.48 -10.82
N LEU A 98 7.55 -18.73 -11.28
CA LEU A 98 6.45 -17.76 -11.40
C LEU A 98 5.18 -18.35 -10.78
N GLY A 99 4.15 -17.52 -10.65
CA GLY A 99 2.89 -17.87 -10.02
C GLY A 99 2.80 -17.35 -8.59
N ARG A 100 1.73 -17.74 -7.91
CA ARG A 100 1.31 -17.14 -6.65
C ARG A 100 2.34 -17.29 -5.52
N GLU A 101 2.91 -18.47 -5.32
CA GLU A 101 3.88 -18.72 -4.25
C GLU A 101 5.21 -17.99 -4.49
N PRO A 102 5.85 -18.04 -5.68
CA PRO A 102 7.04 -17.23 -5.95
C PRO A 102 6.81 -15.72 -5.82
N ALA A 103 5.62 -15.24 -6.18
CA ALA A 103 5.25 -13.85 -5.99
C ALA A 103 5.15 -13.47 -4.51
N LEU A 104 4.47 -14.29 -3.69
CA LEU A 104 4.41 -14.11 -2.24
C LEU A 104 5.81 -14.07 -1.62
N GLN A 105 6.64 -15.06 -1.95
CA GLN A 105 8.02 -15.12 -1.47
C GLN A 105 8.82 -13.87 -1.85
N THR A 106 8.64 -13.38 -3.08
CA THR A 106 9.30 -12.14 -3.53
C THR A 106 8.87 -10.93 -2.69
N VAL A 107 7.58 -10.80 -2.40
CA VAL A 107 7.04 -9.71 -1.58
C VAL A 107 7.51 -9.82 -0.12
N GLU A 108 7.47 -11.02 0.46
CA GLU A 108 7.95 -11.30 1.82
C GLU A 108 9.45 -11.02 1.97
N GLN A 109 10.26 -11.47 1.01
CA GLN A 109 11.70 -11.19 0.98
C GLN A 109 11.98 -9.68 0.89
N TYR A 110 11.22 -8.96 0.06
CA TYR A 110 11.36 -7.51 -0.06
C TYR A 110 11.08 -6.81 1.28
N TYR A 111 9.96 -7.14 1.94
CA TYR A 111 9.59 -6.48 3.20
C TYR A 111 10.42 -6.95 4.41
N SER A 112 10.90 -8.19 4.44
CA SER A 112 11.80 -8.67 5.50
C SER A 112 13.21 -8.06 5.40
N GLY A 113 13.72 -7.87 4.18
CA GLY A 113 15.01 -7.21 3.94
C GLY A 113 14.96 -5.69 4.13
N ASN A 114 13.81 -5.06 3.89
CA ASN A 114 13.64 -3.61 3.93
C ASN A 114 12.97 -3.15 5.22
N ARG A 115 13.72 -3.12 6.34
CA ARG A 115 13.27 -2.66 7.69
C ARG A 115 12.70 -1.23 7.74
N ARG A 116 12.73 -0.47 6.64
CA ARG A 116 12.16 0.88 6.51
C ARG A 116 10.64 0.89 6.37
N SER A 117 10.02 -0.18 5.87
CA SER A 117 8.56 -0.25 5.82
C SER A 117 8.02 -0.72 7.17
N GLY A 118 7.49 0.21 7.97
CA GLY A 118 6.77 -0.13 9.19
C GLY A 118 5.70 -1.20 8.92
N ARG A 119 5.57 -2.17 9.83
CA ARG A 119 4.62 -3.31 9.85
C ARG A 119 3.74 -3.44 8.60
N CYS A 120 4.30 -3.98 7.52
CA CYS A 120 3.52 -4.35 6.34
C CYS A 120 2.47 -5.38 6.76
N LYS A 121 1.20 -5.12 6.43
CA LYS A 121 0.15 -6.15 6.51
C LYS A 121 0.59 -7.25 5.56
N GLY A 122 0.94 -8.44 6.09
CA GLY A 122 1.55 -9.52 5.31
C GLY A 122 0.81 -9.77 4.00
N CYS A 123 1.57 -9.96 2.91
CA CYS A 123 0.99 -10.20 1.60
C CYS A 123 0.23 -11.52 1.59
N GLN A 124 -0.98 -11.55 1.04
CA GLN A 124 -1.81 -12.75 0.97
C GLN A 124 -2.00 -13.23 -0.46
N GLY A 125 -2.00 -14.55 -0.66
CA GLY A 125 -2.18 -15.17 -1.95
C GLY A 125 -3.62 -15.58 -2.20
N TYR A 126 -4.17 -15.26 -3.37
CA TYR A 126 -5.52 -15.62 -3.79
C TYR A 126 -5.48 -16.47 -5.05
N ARG A 127 -6.39 -17.44 -5.16
CA ARG A 127 -6.59 -18.20 -6.40
C ARG A 127 -7.57 -17.49 -7.32
N ASP A 128 -8.59 -16.91 -6.71
CA ASP A 128 -9.67 -16.21 -7.37
C ASP A 128 -9.47 -14.71 -7.23
N PHE A 129 -9.48 -14.00 -8.36
CA PHE A 129 -9.29 -12.55 -8.35
C PHE A 129 -10.44 -11.82 -7.65
N ARG A 130 -11.64 -12.42 -7.60
CA ARG A 130 -12.81 -11.83 -6.94
C ARG A 130 -12.61 -11.69 -5.44
N ASP A 131 -11.94 -12.66 -4.81
CA ASP A 131 -11.61 -12.62 -3.39
C ASP A 131 -10.58 -11.51 -3.09
N LEU A 132 -9.60 -11.33 -3.98
CA LEU A 132 -8.64 -10.22 -3.90
C LEU A 132 -9.37 -8.88 -4.08
N VAL A 133 -10.22 -8.75 -5.09
CA VAL A 133 -10.98 -7.52 -5.37
C VAL A 133 -11.97 -7.19 -4.25
N ALA A 134 -12.50 -8.17 -3.54
CA ALA A 134 -13.42 -7.96 -2.41
C ALA A 134 -12.75 -7.32 -1.18
N ARG A 135 -11.40 -7.26 -1.13
CA ARG A 135 -10.69 -6.67 0.00
C ARG A 135 -10.95 -5.18 0.11
N ALA A 136 -11.46 -4.76 1.26
CA ALA A 136 -11.73 -3.36 1.56
C ALA A 136 -10.45 -2.52 1.74
N ASP A 137 -9.32 -3.15 2.04
CA ASP A 137 -8.05 -2.47 2.29
C ASP A 137 -7.19 -2.25 1.04
N ILE A 138 -7.65 -2.68 -0.14
CA ILE A 138 -6.96 -2.45 -1.42
C ILE A 138 -7.53 -1.21 -2.10
N ASP A 139 -6.64 -0.29 -2.46
CA ASP A 139 -6.96 0.95 -3.17
C ASP A 139 -6.95 0.73 -4.70
N ALA A 140 -5.95 -0.02 -5.18
CA ALA A 140 -5.73 -0.24 -6.61
C ALA A 140 -5.38 -1.70 -6.96
N VAL A 141 -5.75 -2.15 -8.17
CA VAL A 141 -5.41 -3.48 -8.67
C VAL A 141 -4.59 -3.39 -9.96
N VAL A 142 -3.47 -4.12 -9.98
CA VAL A 142 -2.60 -4.30 -11.15
C VAL A 142 -3.04 -5.57 -11.86
N VAL A 143 -3.60 -5.44 -13.06
CA VAL A 143 -4.07 -6.54 -13.91
C VAL A 143 -3.01 -6.85 -14.96
N THR A 144 -2.43 -8.04 -14.89
CA THR A 144 -1.38 -8.52 -15.82
C THR A 144 -1.64 -9.98 -16.21
N THR A 145 -2.91 -10.30 -16.43
CA THR A 145 -3.38 -11.58 -16.94
C THR A 145 -3.21 -11.65 -18.46
N PRO A 146 -3.52 -12.78 -19.13
CA PRO A 146 -3.67 -12.77 -20.58
C PRO A 146 -4.74 -11.76 -21.03
N ASP A 147 -4.53 -11.16 -22.20
CA ASP A 147 -5.35 -10.12 -22.82
C ASP A 147 -6.87 -10.32 -22.71
N HIS A 148 -7.38 -11.51 -23.05
CA HIS A 148 -8.81 -11.84 -22.99
C HIS A 148 -9.40 -11.81 -21.57
N TRP A 149 -8.57 -11.81 -20.52
CA TRP A 149 -8.97 -11.66 -19.13
C TRP A 149 -8.84 -10.24 -18.59
N HIS A 150 -8.24 -9.30 -19.33
CA HIS A 150 -8.10 -7.91 -18.89
C HIS A 150 -9.46 -7.27 -18.62
N VAL A 151 -10.36 -7.28 -19.60
CA VAL A 151 -11.68 -6.64 -19.51
C VAL A 151 -12.52 -7.16 -18.34
N PRO A 152 -12.77 -8.48 -18.17
CA PRO A 152 -13.63 -8.95 -17.09
C PRO A 152 -13.06 -8.63 -15.70
N ILE A 153 -11.74 -8.68 -15.53
CA ILE A 153 -11.09 -8.39 -14.24
C ILE A 153 -11.09 -6.89 -13.98
N ALA A 154 -10.67 -6.07 -14.94
CA ALA A 154 -10.66 -4.61 -14.79
C ALA A 154 -12.07 -4.07 -14.52
N LEU A 155 -13.09 -4.60 -15.18
CA LEU A 155 -14.47 -4.24 -14.91
C LEU A 155 -14.91 -4.59 -13.48
N ALA A 156 -14.48 -5.75 -12.96
CA ALA A 156 -14.75 -6.13 -11.57
C ALA A 156 -14.06 -5.20 -10.57
N VAL A 157 -12.81 -4.80 -10.84
CA VAL A 157 -12.05 -3.84 -10.03
C VAL A 157 -12.75 -2.49 -9.98
N VAL A 158 -13.10 -1.93 -11.15
CA VAL A 158 -13.78 -0.63 -11.25
C VAL A 158 -15.15 -0.66 -10.58
N ARG A 159 -15.91 -1.75 -10.75
CA ARG A 159 -17.21 -1.94 -10.05
C ARG A 159 -17.06 -2.02 -8.53
N ALA A 160 -15.91 -2.50 -8.04
CA ALA A 160 -15.59 -2.50 -6.61
C ALA A 160 -15.09 -1.14 -6.10
N GLY A 161 -15.08 -0.10 -6.95
CA GLY A 161 -14.66 1.26 -6.58
C GLY A 161 -13.15 1.42 -6.40
N LYS A 162 -12.35 0.57 -7.05
CA LYS A 162 -10.88 0.55 -6.96
C LYS A 162 -10.25 1.09 -8.24
N ASP A 163 -9.06 1.69 -8.10
CA ASP A 163 -8.26 2.08 -9.24
C ASP A 163 -7.69 0.86 -9.97
N VAL A 164 -7.47 0.97 -11.28
CA VAL A 164 -6.92 -0.13 -12.08
C VAL A 164 -5.71 0.32 -12.87
N TYR A 165 -4.65 -0.47 -12.78
CA TYR A 165 -3.58 -0.51 -13.77
C TYR A 165 -3.80 -1.77 -14.61
N CYS A 166 -3.89 -1.64 -15.93
CA CYS A 166 -4.04 -2.79 -16.82
C CYS A 166 -2.86 -2.85 -17.78
N GLU A 167 -2.24 -4.03 -17.90
CA GLU A 167 -1.22 -4.24 -18.92
C GLU A 167 -1.78 -4.12 -20.33
N LYS A 168 -0.88 -3.81 -21.27
CA LYS A 168 -1.13 -3.91 -22.69
C LYS A 168 -1.08 -5.39 -23.13
N PRO A 169 -1.72 -5.75 -24.25
CA PRO A 169 -2.68 -4.96 -25.01
C PRO A 169 -4.03 -4.82 -24.29
N LEU A 170 -4.82 -3.83 -24.67
CA LEU A 170 -6.20 -3.69 -24.23
C LEU A 170 -7.15 -4.46 -25.15
#